data_AF-A0A7W5EM93-F1
#
_entry.id   AF-A0A7W5EM93-F1
#
_cell.length_a   1.000
_cell.length_b   1.000
_cell.length_c   1.000
_cell.angle_alpha   90.00
_cell.angle_beta   90.00
_cell.angle_gamma   90.00
#
_symmetry.space_group_name_H-M   'P 1'
#
loop_
_entity.id
_entity.type
_entity.pdbx_description
1 polymer ?
#
loop_
_entity_poly.entity_id
_entity_poly.type
_entity_poly.pdbx_seq_one_letter_code
_entity_poly.pdbx_strand_id
1 'polypeptide(L)'
;MARSGTRGYAAVDNLGKMRALAEFLTIGPGIDTPLRSIDSAVATATHWVELSNTHQAEAMWEAADILMRDRVPLADWLRYLIGLRAQLGRFRARDWFEITRVVDPKGLPEGDYLNVVFHARYSQGDVQESISLAPVQGGWSPVGYVIRPVQPDTRGREDEQAF
;
A
#
# COMPACT_ATOMS: atom_id res chain seq x y z
N MET A 1 -43.48 21.19 23.86
CA MET A 1 -42.88 21.05 25.21
C MET A 1 -42.37 19.62 25.37
N ALA A 2 -41.19 19.47 26.00
CA ALA A 2 -40.51 18.24 26.46
C ALA A 2 -40.16 17.21 25.36
N ARG A 3 -38.91 17.02 24.89
CA ARG A 3 -37.60 16.76 25.53
C ARG A 3 -37.57 15.59 26.52
N SER A 4 -36.55 14.75 26.30
CA SER A 4 -36.01 13.67 27.15
C SER A 4 -36.79 12.34 27.06
N GLY A 5 -36.20 11.18 26.83
CA GLY A 5 -34.80 10.77 26.95
C GLY A 5 -34.73 9.60 27.95
N THR A 6 -34.42 8.39 27.46
CA THR A 6 -34.08 7.20 28.27
C THR A 6 -33.10 6.35 27.44
N ARG A 7 -31.78 6.50 27.58
CA ARG A 7 -30.84 5.72 28.40
C ARG A 7 -30.92 4.18 28.26
N GLY A 8 -29.95 3.61 27.55
CA GLY A 8 -28.89 2.77 28.16
C GLY A 8 -28.91 1.25 27.89
N TYR A 9 -27.68 0.71 27.83
CA TYR A 9 -27.20 -0.70 27.69
C TYR A 9 -27.01 -1.21 26.24
N ALA A 10 -25.86 -1.77 25.82
CA ALA A 10 -24.65 -2.19 26.51
C ALA A 10 -23.44 -2.18 25.56
N ALA A 11 -22.26 -1.94 26.11
CA ALA A 11 -20.99 -2.27 25.48
C ALA A 11 -20.89 -3.79 25.26
N VAL A 12 -20.31 -4.20 24.14
CA VAL A 12 -19.62 -5.49 24.03
C VAL A 12 -18.36 -5.31 23.19
N ASP A 13 -17.23 -5.22 23.88
CA ASP A 13 -15.97 -5.79 23.41
C ASP A 13 -16.20 -7.26 23.02
N ASN A 14 -15.53 -7.77 21.98
CA ASN A 14 -15.31 -9.22 21.86
C ASN A 14 -14.06 -9.54 21.04
N LEU A 15 -12.94 -9.62 21.77
CA LEU A 15 -11.73 -10.34 21.39
C LEU A 15 -11.95 -11.85 21.58
N GLY A 16 -11.94 -12.60 20.47
CA GLY A 16 -11.47 -13.98 20.41
C GLY A 16 -12.35 -15.12 20.96
N LYS A 17 -12.28 -16.24 20.23
CA LYS A 17 -12.67 -17.63 20.57
C LYS A 17 -14.14 -17.99 20.39
N MET A 18 -14.44 -18.79 19.36
CA MET A 18 -15.01 -20.14 19.51
C MET A 18 -14.79 -20.95 18.22
N ARG A 19 -14.15 -22.11 18.36
CA ARG A 19 -14.15 -23.19 17.35
C ARG A 19 -15.48 -23.95 17.45
N ALA A 20 -16.03 -24.38 16.32
CA ALA A 20 -16.81 -25.62 16.21
C ALA A 20 -16.68 -26.20 14.79
N LEU A 21 -16.21 -27.45 14.73
CA LEU A 21 -16.24 -28.41 13.60
C LEU A 21 -17.71 -28.87 13.40
N ALA A 22 -18.23 -29.33 12.25
CA ALA A 22 -17.66 -30.19 11.21
C ALA A 22 -18.50 -30.15 9.88
N GLU A 23 -17.80 -30.35 8.75
CA GLU A 23 -18.12 -31.18 7.55
C GLU A 23 -19.51 -31.02 6.87
N PHE A 24 -19.68 -30.62 5.61
CA PHE A 24 -19.15 -31.09 4.30
C PHE A 24 -19.21 -29.88 3.32
N LEU A 25 -18.22 -29.56 2.49
CA LEU A 25 -17.83 -30.27 1.26
C LEU A 25 -16.33 -30.04 1.00
N THR A 26 -15.65 -31.08 0.53
CA THR A 26 -14.27 -31.08 0.04
C THR A 26 -14.03 -29.95 -0.98
N ILE A 27 -13.33 -28.88 -0.58
CA ILE A 27 -12.62 -28.02 -1.54
C ILE A 27 -11.17 -28.47 -1.48
N GLY A 28 -10.68 -29.02 -2.59
CA GLY A 28 -9.30 -29.50 -2.73
C GLY A 28 -8.26 -28.40 -2.52
N PRO A 29 -6.96 -28.75 -2.51
CA PRO A 29 -5.91 -27.75 -2.50
C PRO A 29 -5.97 -26.93 -3.79
N GLY A 30 -5.93 -25.60 -3.66
CA GLY A 30 -5.75 -24.68 -4.79
C GLY A 30 -7.00 -23.88 -5.13
N ILE A 31 -7.30 -22.84 -4.34
CA ILE A 31 -7.74 -21.62 -5.01
C ILE A 31 -6.45 -21.08 -5.65
N ASP A 32 -6.23 -21.47 -6.90
CA ASP A 32 -5.22 -20.85 -7.75
C ASP A 32 -5.66 -19.40 -7.96
N THR A 33 -5.34 -18.52 -6.99
CA THR A 33 -5.42 -17.09 -7.24
C THR A 33 -4.61 -16.85 -8.50
N PRO A 34 -5.21 -16.30 -9.58
CA PRO A 34 -4.48 -16.07 -10.81
C PRO A 34 -3.20 -15.31 -10.47
N LEU A 35 -2.05 -15.79 -10.93
CA LEU A 35 -0.74 -15.19 -10.59
C LEU A 35 -0.71 -13.67 -10.90
N ARG A 36 -1.55 -13.22 -11.85
CA ARG A 36 -1.78 -11.82 -12.19
C ARG A 36 -3.20 -11.34 -11.85
N SER A 37 -3.68 -11.62 -10.65
CA SER A 37 -4.90 -11.00 -10.12
C SER A 37 -4.62 -9.62 -9.52
N ILE A 38 -5.66 -8.83 -9.31
CA ILE A 38 -5.55 -7.57 -8.55
C ILE A 38 -5.09 -7.83 -7.11
N ASP A 39 -5.62 -8.86 -6.46
CA ASP A 39 -5.24 -9.22 -5.09
C ASP A 39 -3.76 -9.59 -4.98
N SER A 40 -3.23 -10.33 -5.97
CA SER A 40 -1.81 -10.66 -6.03
C SER A 40 -0.93 -9.42 -6.22
N ALA A 41 -1.40 -8.42 -6.98
CA ALA A 41 -0.69 -7.14 -7.14
C ALA A 41 -0.61 -6.39 -5.81
N VAL A 42 -1.72 -6.30 -5.08
CA VAL A 42 -1.77 -5.66 -3.75
C VAL A 42 -0.89 -6.40 -2.77
N ALA A 43 -0.94 -7.73 -2.76
CA ALA A 43 -0.10 -8.55 -1.89
C ALA A 43 1.39 -8.34 -2.17
N THR A 44 1.80 -8.39 -3.45
CA THR A 44 3.20 -8.12 -3.86
C THR A 44 3.64 -6.72 -3.44
N ALA A 45 2.84 -5.68 -3.73
CA ALA A 45 3.21 -4.31 -3.39
C ALA A 45 3.28 -4.11 -1.86
N THR A 46 2.35 -4.70 -1.11
CA THR A 46 2.32 -4.65 0.36
C THR A 46 3.59 -5.28 0.95
N HIS A 47 3.90 -6.51 0.55
CA HIS A 47 5.09 -7.21 1.04
C HIS A 47 6.36 -6.43 0.73
N TRP A 48 6.48 -5.92 -0.49
CA TRP A 48 7.65 -5.16 -0.92
C TRP A 48 7.83 -3.86 -0.14
N VAL A 49 6.75 -3.09 0.06
CA VAL A 49 6.82 -1.80 0.76
C VAL A 49 6.96 -1.98 2.29
N GLU A 50 6.60 -3.13 2.85
CA GLU A 50 6.86 -3.46 4.26
C GLU A 50 8.35 -3.64 4.58
N LEU A 51 9.18 -4.03 3.61
CA LEU A 51 10.64 -4.09 3.77
C LEU A 51 11.23 -2.72 4.16
N SER A 52 10.61 -1.62 3.71
CA SER A 52 11.00 -0.26 4.10
C SER A 52 10.85 0.03 5.61
N ASN A 53 9.99 -0.70 6.32
CA ASN A 53 9.67 -0.45 7.73
C ASN A 53 10.71 -1.02 8.68
N THR A 54 11.48 -2.01 8.24
CA THR A 54 12.41 -2.79 9.07
C THR A 54 13.88 -2.45 8.80
N HIS A 55 14.14 -1.28 8.21
CA HIS A 55 15.47 -0.87 7.73
C HIS A 55 16.09 -1.83 6.70
N GLN A 56 15.29 -2.69 6.06
CA GLN A 56 15.73 -3.65 5.06
C GLN A 56 15.75 -3.02 3.65
N ALA A 57 16.41 -1.89 3.51
CA ALA A 57 16.49 -1.13 2.27
C ALA A 57 17.15 -1.93 1.13
N GLU A 58 18.18 -2.72 1.46
CA GLU A 58 18.86 -3.62 0.52
C GLU A 58 17.93 -4.75 0.07
N ALA A 59 17.24 -5.44 0.99
CA ALA A 59 16.29 -6.49 0.62
C ALA A 59 15.14 -5.96 -0.26
N MET A 60 14.69 -4.72 -0.01
CA MET A 60 13.71 -4.05 -0.86
C MET A 60 14.23 -3.82 -2.28
N TRP A 61 15.51 -3.46 -2.42
CA TRP A 61 16.15 -3.34 -3.74
C TRP A 61 16.30 -4.69 -4.43
N GLU A 62 16.76 -5.72 -3.71
CA GLU A 62 16.95 -7.08 -4.24
C GLU A 62 15.65 -7.73 -4.72
N ALA A 63 14.56 -7.49 -3.98
CA ALA A 63 13.23 -7.96 -4.32
C ALA A 63 12.57 -7.19 -5.48
N ALA A 64 13.19 -6.12 -5.96
CA ALA A 64 12.73 -5.40 -7.14
C ALA A 64 13.18 -6.06 -8.44
N ASP A 65 12.43 -5.80 -9.49
CA ASP A 65 12.73 -6.26 -10.83
C ASP A 65 14.09 -5.72 -11.33
N ILE A 66 14.69 -6.43 -12.28
CA ILE A 66 15.93 -5.99 -12.93
C ILE A 66 15.74 -4.62 -13.60
N LEU A 67 14.54 -4.31 -14.11
CA LEU A 67 14.22 -2.99 -14.68
C LEU A 67 14.44 -1.85 -13.69
N MET A 68 14.14 -2.06 -12.40
CA MET A 68 14.40 -1.06 -11.36
C MET A 68 15.87 -1.03 -10.99
N ARG A 69 16.48 -2.19 -10.78
CA ARG A 69 17.87 -2.33 -10.31
C ARG A 69 18.90 -1.81 -11.32
N ASP A 70 18.63 -1.94 -12.62
CA ASP A 70 19.48 -1.39 -13.69
C ASP A 70 19.41 0.14 -13.76
N ARG A 71 18.28 0.73 -13.34
CA ARG A 71 18.06 2.19 -13.38
C ARG A 71 18.48 2.89 -12.09
N VAL A 72 18.36 2.20 -10.95
CA VAL A 72 18.65 2.75 -9.63
C VAL A 72 19.70 1.87 -8.96
N PRO A 73 20.97 2.27 -8.94
CA PRO A 73 22.01 1.56 -8.23
C PRO A 73 21.67 1.41 -6.74
N LEU A 74 22.07 0.30 -6.12
CA LEU A 74 21.82 0.03 -4.69
C LEU A 74 22.24 1.21 -3.80
N ALA A 75 23.44 1.77 -4.03
CA ALA A 75 23.92 2.90 -3.25
C ALA A 75 22.99 4.12 -3.31
N ASP A 76 22.36 4.38 -4.46
CA ASP A 76 21.46 5.51 -4.67
C ASP A 76 20.11 5.25 -4.00
N TRP A 77 19.63 4.01 -4.09
CA TRP A 77 18.45 3.54 -3.38
C TRP A 77 18.57 3.67 -1.86
N LEU A 78 19.70 3.23 -1.30
CA LEU A 78 19.98 3.37 0.14
C LEU A 78 19.97 4.84 0.56
N ARG A 79 20.65 5.73 -0.20
CA ARG A 79 20.66 7.17 0.08
C ARG A 79 19.25 7.77 0.02
N TYR A 80 18.45 7.37 -0.96
CA TYR A 80 17.07 7.81 -1.10
C TYR A 80 16.22 7.45 0.12
N LEU A 81 16.23 6.18 0.54
CA LEU A 81 15.43 5.73 1.70
C LEU A 81 15.92 6.33 3.02
N ILE A 82 17.22 6.53 3.21
CA ILE A 82 17.77 7.25 4.37
C ILE A 82 17.27 8.71 4.39
N GLY A 83 17.31 9.40 3.24
CA GLY A 83 16.83 10.76 3.11
C GLY A 83 15.33 10.89 3.42
N LEU A 84 14.52 9.97 2.89
CA LEU A 84 13.09 9.92 3.20
C LEU A 84 12.81 9.73 4.69
N ARG A 85 13.54 8.84 5.36
CA ARG A 85 13.41 8.62 6.81
C ARG A 85 13.81 9.84 7.61
N ALA A 86 14.85 10.55 7.20
CA ALA A 86 15.27 11.80 7.84
C ALA A 86 14.21 12.90 7.71
N GLN A 87 13.51 12.97 6.57
CA GLN A 87 12.48 13.99 6.31
C GLN A 87 11.14 13.65 6.97
N LEU A 88 10.64 12.43 6.82
CA LEU A 88 9.30 12.02 7.25
C LEU A 88 9.28 11.54 8.71
N GLY A 89 10.44 11.09 9.22
CA GLY A 89 10.59 10.54 10.56
C GLY A 89 10.05 9.11 10.70
N ARG A 90 9.55 8.78 11.90
CA ARG A 90 9.13 7.42 12.26
C ARG A 90 7.84 7.04 11.54
N PHE A 91 7.84 5.86 10.90
CA PHE A 91 6.63 5.25 10.35
C PHE A 91 5.58 5.00 11.44
N ARG A 92 4.31 5.19 11.12
CA ARG A 92 3.19 4.88 12.02
C ARG A 92 2.26 3.82 11.44
N ALA A 93 1.78 4.05 10.23
CA ALA A 93 0.78 3.19 9.59
C ALA A 93 0.80 3.38 8.07
N ARG A 94 0.24 2.39 7.36
CA ARG A 94 0.04 2.41 5.92
C ARG A 94 -1.29 1.73 5.62
N ASP A 95 -2.10 2.36 4.78
CA ASP A 95 -3.36 1.80 4.31
C ASP A 95 -3.37 1.78 2.78
N TRP A 96 -3.86 0.68 2.21
CA TRP A 96 -4.10 0.59 0.77
C TRP A 96 -5.15 1.64 0.38
N PHE A 97 -4.88 2.38 -0.71
CA PHE A 97 -5.74 3.46 -1.17
C PHE A 97 -6.40 3.12 -2.51
N GLU A 98 -5.62 2.88 -3.54
CA GLU A 98 -6.16 2.57 -4.88
C GLU A 98 -5.17 1.77 -5.72
N ILE A 99 -5.66 1.32 -6.88
CA ILE A 99 -4.84 0.74 -7.95
C ILE A 99 -5.18 1.45 -9.24
N THR A 100 -4.15 1.86 -9.99
CA THR A 100 -4.33 2.44 -11.32
C THR A 100 -3.59 1.60 -12.36
N ARG A 101 -4.23 1.35 -13.50
CA ARG A 101 -3.60 0.70 -14.65
C ARG A 101 -2.87 1.73 -15.48
N VAL A 102 -1.66 1.39 -15.93
CA VAL A 102 -0.84 2.21 -16.83
C VAL A 102 -0.46 1.37 -18.04
N VAL A 103 -0.83 1.84 -19.22
CA VAL A 103 -0.54 1.15 -20.49
C VAL A 103 0.63 1.86 -21.17
N ASP A 104 1.61 1.08 -21.63
CA ASP A 104 2.79 1.52 -22.37
C ASP A 104 3.49 2.77 -21.76
N PRO A 105 3.87 2.71 -20.47
CA PRO A 105 4.53 3.83 -19.82
C PRO A 105 5.83 4.22 -20.54
N LYS A 106 6.00 5.52 -20.80
CA LYS A 106 7.18 6.07 -21.47
C LYS A 106 8.47 5.66 -20.74
N GLY A 107 9.41 5.10 -21.49
CA GLY A 107 10.73 4.70 -20.97
C GLY A 107 10.78 3.31 -20.34
N LEU A 108 9.67 2.57 -20.38
CA LEU A 108 9.58 1.16 -20.04
C LEU A 108 9.16 0.34 -21.28
N PRO A 109 9.38 -0.99 -21.28
CA PRO A 109 8.84 -1.87 -22.30
C PRO A 109 7.31 -1.73 -22.44
N GLU A 110 6.79 -1.94 -23.64
CA GLU A 110 5.35 -2.01 -23.90
C GLU A 110 4.68 -3.06 -23.01
N GLY A 111 3.49 -2.76 -22.51
CA GLY A 111 2.73 -3.65 -21.65
C GLY A 111 1.78 -2.96 -20.67
N ASP A 112 1.12 -3.81 -19.87
CA ASP A 112 0.14 -3.43 -18.88
C ASP A 112 0.74 -3.42 -17.47
N TYR A 113 0.93 -2.23 -16.92
CA TYR A 113 1.50 -2.00 -15.61
C TYR A 113 0.40 -1.62 -14.62
N LEU A 114 0.69 -1.80 -13.34
CA LEU A 114 -0.16 -1.34 -12.25
C LEU A 114 0.62 -0.40 -11.35
N ASN A 115 -0.02 0.65 -10.85
CA ASN A 115 0.44 1.37 -9.68
C ASN A 115 -0.48 1.01 -8.51
N VAL A 116 0.08 0.42 -7.46
CA VAL A 116 -0.61 0.23 -6.18
C VAL A 116 -0.24 1.41 -5.29
N VAL A 117 -1.25 2.15 -4.84
CA VAL A 117 -1.07 3.37 -4.06
C VAL A 117 -1.50 3.14 -2.62
N PHE A 118 -0.68 3.61 -1.69
CA PHE A 118 -0.95 3.57 -0.26
C PHE A 118 -0.93 4.98 0.32
N HIS A 119 -1.75 5.21 1.34
CA HIS A 119 -1.62 6.35 2.24
C HIS A 119 -0.78 5.93 3.43
N ALA A 120 0.41 6.52 3.57
CA ALA A 120 1.35 6.22 4.63
C ALA A 120 1.50 7.42 5.58
N ARG A 121 1.45 7.12 6.88
CA ARG A 121 1.50 8.12 7.96
C ARG A 121 2.84 8.02 8.67
N TYR A 122 3.52 9.15 8.79
CA TYR A 122 4.79 9.27 9.48
C TYR A 122 4.70 10.30 10.60
N SER A 123 5.74 10.42 11.41
CA SER A 123 5.76 11.39 12.51
C SER A 123 5.82 12.84 12.06
N GLN A 124 6.28 13.14 10.85
CA GLN A 124 6.43 14.51 10.32
C GLN A 124 5.48 14.84 9.17
N GLY A 125 4.63 13.91 8.75
CA GLY A 125 3.63 14.14 7.71
C GLY A 125 3.07 12.87 7.12
N ASP A 126 2.02 13.04 6.31
CA ASP A 126 1.37 11.97 5.56
C ASP A 126 1.77 12.06 4.09
N VAL A 127 1.98 10.90 3.47
CA VAL A 127 2.42 10.77 2.08
C VAL A 127 1.61 9.70 1.35
N GLN A 128 1.51 9.86 0.03
CA GLN A 128 1.11 8.80 -0.89
C GLN A 128 2.35 8.05 -1.37
N GLU A 129 2.32 6.74 -1.20
CA GLU A 129 3.36 5.82 -1.68
C GLU A 129 2.80 5.05 -2.88
N SER A 130 3.43 5.19 -4.04
CA SER A 130 3.02 4.52 -5.28
C SER A 130 4.08 3.50 -5.67
N ILE A 131 3.69 2.23 -5.70
CA ILE A 131 4.54 1.12 -6.16
C ILE A 131 4.08 0.75 -7.57
N SER A 132 4.99 0.89 -8.54
CA SER A 132 4.76 0.47 -9.92
C SER A 132 5.14 -1.00 -10.08
N LEU A 133 4.25 -1.79 -10.67
CA LEU A 133 4.40 -3.22 -10.90
C LEU A 133 4.37 -3.53 -12.38
N ALA A 134 5.32 -4.34 -12.84
CA ALA A 134 5.31 -4.94 -14.17
C ALA A 134 4.77 -6.37 -14.13
N PRO A 135 4.09 -6.82 -15.19
CA PRO A 135 3.65 -8.20 -15.30
C PRO A 135 4.86 -9.08 -15.65
N VAL A 136 5.04 -10.16 -14.90
CA VAL A 136 6.03 -11.21 -15.15
C VAL A 136 5.36 -12.58 -15.26
N GLN A 137 6.10 -13.62 -15.66
CA GLN A 137 5.53 -14.97 -15.73
C GLN A 137 4.98 -15.43 -14.37
N GLY A 138 5.69 -15.12 -13.28
CA GLY A 138 5.30 -15.46 -11.90
C GLY A 138 4.28 -14.53 -11.24
N GLY A 139 3.71 -13.55 -11.97
CA GLY A 139 2.74 -12.59 -11.42
C GLY A 139 3.15 -11.14 -11.61
N TRP A 140 3.36 -10.41 -10.52
CA TRP A 140 3.74 -9.01 -10.51
C TRP A 140 5.12 -8.80 -9.90
N SER A 141 5.90 -7.88 -10.46
CA SER A 141 7.26 -7.55 -10.00
C SER A 141 7.41 -6.03 -9.81
N PRO A 142 7.95 -5.54 -8.67
CA PRO A 142 8.15 -4.11 -8.44
C PRO A 142 9.18 -3.51 -9.40
N VAL A 143 8.78 -2.49 -10.15
CA VAL A 143 9.64 -1.78 -11.13
C VAL A 143 9.84 -0.31 -10.80
N GLY A 144 9.18 0.21 -9.76
CA GLY A 144 9.33 1.60 -9.35
C GLY A 144 8.64 1.94 -8.04
N TYR A 145 9.10 3.01 -7.40
CA TYR A 145 8.56 3.53 -6.15
C TYR A 145 8.66 5.04 -6.08
N VAL A 146 7.52 5.68 -5.83
CA VAL A 146 7.42 7.14 -5.76
C VAL A 146 6.66 7.53 -4.50
N ILE A 147 7.20 8.51 -3.78
CA ILE A 147 6.52 9.14 -2.63
C ILE A 147 6.09 10.55 -3.03
N ARG A 148 4.85 10.92 -2.74
CA ARG A 148 4.31 12.27 -2.92
C ARG A 148 3.64 12.75 -1.63
N PRO A 149 3.70 14.05 -1.28
CA PRO A 149 2.87 14.58 -0.19
C PRO A 149 1.38 14.31 -0.46
N VAL A 150 0.61 13.98 0.58
CA VAL A 150 -0.85 14.01 0.47
C VAL A 150 -1.25 15.47 0.27
N GLN A 151 -1.82 15.81 -0.89
CA GLN A 151 -2.37 17.14 -1.10
C GLN A 151 -3.56 17.30 -0.13
N PRO A 152 -3.60 18.38 0.68
CA PRO A 152 -4.81 18.69 1.42
C PRO A 152 -5.93 18.89 0.42
N ASP A 153 -7.11 18.31 0.67
CA ASP A 153 -8.29 18.64 -0.11
C ASP A 153 -8.58 20.15 0.06
N THR A 154 -8.19 20.96 -0.92
CA THR A 154 -8.48 22.39 -0.95
C THR A 154 -9.92 22.70 -1.33
N ARG A 155 -10.77 21.68 -1.53
CA ARG A 155 -12.13 21.85 -2.05
C ARG A 155 -13.19 22.20 -0.98
N GLY A 156 -12.79 22.52 0.25
CA GLY A 156 -13.72 22.86 1.35
C GLY A 156 -13.36 24.07 2.20
N ARG A 157 -12.38 24.91 1.79
CA ARG A 157 -11.92 26.07 2.59
C ARG A 157 -12.31 27.43 2.00
N GLU A 158 -13.25 27.46 1.06
CA GLU A 158 -13.77 28.70 0.46
C GLU A 158 -15.13 29.13 1.04
N ASP A 159 -15.81 28.29 1.84
CA ASP A 159 -17.19 28.57 2.28
C ASP A 159 -17.32 29.13 3.72
N GLU A 160 -16.23 29.23 4.48
CA GLU A 160 -16.25 29.70 5.89
C GLU A 160 -15.49 31.03 6.09
N GLN A 161 -15.44 31.89 5.06
CA GLN A 161 -15.00 33.29 5.17
C GLN A 161 -15.90 34.27 4.38
N ALA A 162 -17.18 33.94 4.22
CA ALA A 162 -18.19 34.92 3.84
C ALA A 162 -18.92 35.41 5.11
N PHE A 163 -18.74 36.71 5.36
CA PHE A 163 -19.27 37.57 6.43
C PHE A 163 -20.70 37.30 6.89
#